data_AF-A0AAV0XDG9-F1
#
_entry.id   AF-A0AAV0XDG9-F1
#
_cell.length_a   1.000
_cell.length_b   1.000
_cell.length_c   1.000
_cell.angle_alpha   90.00
_cell.angle_beta   90.00
_cell.angle_gamma   90.00
#
_symmetry.space_group_name_H-M   'P 1'
#
loop_
_entity.id
_entity.type
_entity.pdbx_description
1 polymer ?
#
loop_
_entity_poly.entity_id
_entity_poly.type
_entity_poly.pdbx_seq_one_letter_code
_entity_poly.pdbx_strand_id
1 'polypeptide(L)'
;MNELVFNYIINEMRPLITCEKRSFRELIMGLTGIKDTSILPNRNQIKAQLKSRYASYVQMITGLIQNHNYICTTADIWSSNNKSFMGKYIIMIFF
;
A
#
# COMPACT_ATOMS: atom_id res chain seq x y z
N MET A 1 -1.89 -17.33 -0.61
CA MET A 1 -2.78 -16.62 0.35
C MET A 1 -2.26 -15.24 0.71
N ASN A 2 -1.04 -15.11 1.26
CA ASN A 2 -0.47 -13.80 1.66
C ASN A 2 -0.56 -12.75 0.55
N GLU A 3 -0.23 -13.12 -0.69
CA GLU A 3 -0.33 -12.23 -1.85
C GLU A 3 -1.77 -11.76 -2.14
N LEU A 4 -2.75 -12.66 -2.05
CA LEU A 4 -4.16 -12.32 -2.28
C LEU A 4 -4.69 -11.38 -1.20
N VAL A 5 -4.35 -11.65 0.07
CA VAL A 5 -4.72 -10.79 1.20
C VAL A 5 -4.01 -9.44 1.09
N PHE A 6 -2.74 -9.42 0.69
CA PHE A 6 -2.00 -8.20 0.43
C PHE A 6 -2.68 -7.37 -0.65
N ASN A 7 -2.96 -7.96 -1.82
CA ASN A 7 -3.61 -7.26 -2.93
C ASN A 7 -5.00 -6.76 -2.57
N TYR A 8 -5.80 -7.54 -1.83
CA TYR A 8 -7.07 -7.06 -1.29
C TYR A 8 -6.87 -5.83 -0.39
N ILE A 9 -5.93 -5.89 0.56
CA ILE A 9 -5.67 -4.77 1.48
C ILE A 9 -5.26 -3.50 0.70
N ILE A 10 -4.37 -3.62 -0.27
CA ILE A 10 -3.86 -2.48 -1.03
C ILE A 10 -4.92 -1.92 -1.99
N ASN A 11 -5.54 -2.78 -2.80
CA ASN A 11 -6.49 -2.34 -3.83
C ASN A 11 -7.75 -1.72 -3.22
N GLU A 12 -8.21 -2.25 -2.09
CA GLU A 12 -9.38 -1.73 -1.37
C GLU A 12 -9.02 -0.66 -0.32
N MET A 13 -7.76 -0.22 -0.27
CA MET A 13 -7.24 0.75 0.71
C MET A 13 -7.63 0.42 2.16
N ARG A 14 -7.62 -0.87 2.52
CA ARG A 14 -8.02 -1.31 3.86
C ARG A 14 -6.89 -1.05 4.86
N PRO A 15 -7.21 -0.74 6.12
CA PRO A 15 -6.21 -0.71 7.19
C PRO A 15 -5.47 -2.06 7.28
N LEU A 16 -4.16 -2.04 7.53
CA LEU A 16 -3.36 -3.28 7.61
C LEU A 16 -3.86 -4.26 8.68
N ILE A 17 -4.47 -3.74 9.75
CA ILE A 17 -5.07 -4.54 10.83
C ILE A 17 -6.23 -5.44 10.33
N THR A 18 -6.76 -5.20 9.12
CA THR A 18 -7.87 -5.97 8.55
C THR A 18 -7.56 -7.47 8.45
N CYS A 19 -6.31 -7.86 8.11
CA CYS A 19 -5.92 -9.28 8.07
C CYS A 19 -5.96 -9.99 9.43
N GLU A 20 -5.96 -9.24 10.53
CA GLU A 20 -6.00 -9.77 11.90
C GLU A 20 -7.40 -9.74 12.50
N LYS A 21 -8.37 -9.09 11.85
CA LYS A 21 -9.76 -9.07 12.32
C LYS A 21 -10.33 -10.49 12.29
N ARG A 22 -10.99 -10.86 13.39
CA ARG A 22 -11.58 -12.20 13.57
C ARG A 22 -12.47 -12.62 12.40
N SER A 23 -13.43 -11.77 12.00
CA SER A 23 -14.36 -12.09 10.90
C SER A 23 -13.65 -12.27 9.56
N PHE A 24 -12.58 -11.50 9.31
CA PHE A 24 -11.77 -11.67 8.11
C PHE A 24 -11.00 -12.99 8.13
N ARG A 25 -10.42 -13.36 9.28
CA ARG A 25 -9.74 -14.65 9.45
C ARG A 25 -10.70 -15.83 9.28
N GLU A 26 -11.89 -15.76 9.90
CA GLU A 26 -12.94 -16.78 9.75
C GLU A 26 -13.37 -16.94 8.29
N LEU A 27 -13.53 -15.83 7.55
CA LEU A 27 -13.83 -15.86 6.12
C LEU A 27 -12.72 -16.59 5.34
N ILE A 28 -11.45 -16.21 5.55
CA ILE A 28 -10.33 -16.82 4.85
C ILE A 28 -10.21 -18.31 5.19
N MET A 29 -10.32 -18.66 6.47
CA MET A 29 -10.31 -20.05 6.94
C MET A 29 -11.44 -20.88 6.33
N GLY A 30 -12.65 -20.31 6.24
CA GLY A 30 -13.81 -20.96 5.61
C GLY A 30 -13.60 -21.20 4.11
N LEU A 31 -12.98 -20.25 3.40
CA LEU A 31 -12.71 -20.38 1.97
C LEU A 31 -11.55 -21.34 1.65
N THR A 32 -10.57 -21.47 2.53
CA THR A 32 -9.36 -22.28 2.27
C THR A 32 -9.31 -23.59 3.05
N GLY A 33 -10.26 -23.85 3.94
CA GLY A 33 -10.27 -25.04 4.81
C GLY A 33 -9.15 -25.06 5.86
N ILE A 34 -8.44 -23.95 6.06
CA ILE A 34 -7.35 -23.86 7.03
C ILE A 34 -7.93 -23.77 8.44
N LYS A 35 -7.44 -24.62 9.35
CA LYS A 35 -7.84 -24.61 10.76
C LYS A 35 -6.84 -23.90 11.68
N ASP A 36 -5.58 -23.80 11.24
CA ASP A 36 -4.53 -23.15 12.02
C ASP A 36 -4.41 -21.66 11.66
N THR A 37 -4.67 -20.82 12.66
CA THR A 37 -4.57 -19.37 12.55
C THR A 37 -3.14 -18.85 12.44
N SER A 38 -2.13 -19.65 12.80
CA SER A 38 -0.71 -19.28 12.74
C SER A 38 -0.21 -19.04 11.30
N ILE A 39 -0.86 -19.72 10.35
CA ILE A 39 -0.53 -19.68 8.92
C ILE A 39 -1.15 -18.44 8.24
N LEU A 40 -2.14 -17.81 8.88
CA LEU A 40 -2.81 -16.64 8.32
C LEU A 40 -1.89 -15.41 8.33
N PRO A 41 -1.95 -14.58 7.27
CA PRO A 41 -1.17 -13.36 7.20
C PRO A 41 -1.42 -12.45 8.41
N ASN A 42 -0.34 -11.92 8.97
CA ASN A 42 -0.38 -10.92 10.02
C ASN A 42 0.07 -9.53 9.51
N ARG A 43 -0.24 -8.51 10.29
CA ARG A 43 0.04 -7.11 9.96
C ARG A 43 1.51 -6.85 9.71
N ASN A 44 2.40 -7.51 10.46
CA ASN A 44 3.84 -7.30 10.35
C ASN A 44 4.39 -7.84 9.02
N GLN A 45 3.92 -9.00 8.58
CA GLN A 45 4.25 -9.57 7.27
C GLN A 45 3.76 -8.66 6.14
N ILE A 46 2.48 -8.25 6.19
CA ILE A 46 1.91 -7.33 5.19
C ILE A 46 2.66 -5.99 5.18
N LYS A 47 3.03 -5.44 6.35
CA LYS A 47 3.80 -4.21 6.47
C LYS A 47 5.21 -4.35 5.87
N ALA A 48 5.88 -5.48 6.09
CA ALA A 48 7.20 -5.75 5.52
C ALA A 48 7.12 -5.83 3.98
N GLN A 49 6.11 -6.55 3.46
CA GLN A 49 5.86 -6.64 2.03
C GLN A 49 5.53 -5.26 1.41
N LEU A 50 4.73 -4.44 2.10
CA LEU A 50 4.39 -3.08 1.67
C LEU A 50 5.65 -2.22 1.54
N LYS A 51 6.54 -2.25 2.54
CA LYS A 51 7.81 -1.52 2.50
C LYS A 51 8.69 -1.96 1.32
N SER A 52 8.79 -3.27 1.09
CA SER A 52 9.57 -3.81 -0.02
C SER A 52 9.03 -3.33 -1.36
N ARG A 53 7.71 -3.42 -1.59
CA ARG A 53 7.08 -2.95 -2.84
C ARG A 53 7.21 -1.45 -3.01
N TYR A 54 7.00 -0.69 -1.93
CA TYR A 54 7.19 0.75 -1.95
C TYR A 54 8.60 1.13 -2.41
N ALA A 55 9.64 0.47 -1.90
CA ALA A 55 11.01 0.71 -2.33
C ALA A 55 11.21 0.42 -3.83
N SER A 56 10.67 -0.70 -4.33
CA SER A 56 10.71 -1.02 -5.77
C SER A 56 9.98 0.01 -6.63
N TYR A 57 8.81 0.48 -6.18
CA TYR A 57 8.06 1.52 -6.89
C TYR A 57 8.80 2.87 -6.90
N VAL A 58 9.40 3.27 -5.77
CA VAL A 58 10.22 4.48 -5.70
C VAL A 58 11.38 4.38 -6.68
N GLN A 59 12.09 3.25 -6.72
CA GLN A 59 13.20 3.04 -7.65
C GLN A 59 12.74 3.13 -9.11
N MET A 60 11.64 2.46 -9.45
CA MET A 60 11.06 2.47 -10.79
C MET A 60 10.65 3.90 -11.21
N ILE A 61 9.87 4.59 -10.38
CA ILE A 61 9.39 5.95 -10.66
C ILE A 61 10.56 6.93 -10.75
N THR A 62 11.58 6.79 -9.89
CA THR A 62 12.79 7.63 -9.95
C THR A 62 13.50 7.46 -11.29
N GLY A 63 13.64 6.23 -11.78
CA GLY A 63 14.21 5.97 -13.10
C GLY A 63 13.38 6.59 -14.24
N LEU A 64 12.05 6.51 -14.16
CA LEU A 64 11.16 7.15 -15.14
C LEU A 64 11.31 8.68 -15.15
N ILE A 65 11.35 9.29 -13.96
CA ILE A 65 11.55 10.74 -13.77
C ILE A 65 12.90 11.18 -14.37
N GLN A 66 13.98 10.46 -14.08
CA GLN A 66 15.32 10.79 -14.59
C GLN A 66 15.40 10.81 -16.11
N ASN A 67 14.56 10.03 -16.79
CA ASN A 67 14.55 9.89 -18.25
C ASN A 67 13.59 10.87 -18.96
N HIS A 68 12.87 11.73 -18.23
CA HIS A 68 11.91 12.67 -18.82
C HIS A 68 12.46 14.09 -18.89
N ASN A 69 12.27 14.73 -20.05
CA ASN A 69 12.72 16.10 -20.31
C ASN A 69 11.88 17.16 -19.59
N TYR A 70 10.59 16.88 -19.37
CA TYR A 70 9.64 17.83 -18.81
C TYR A 70 8.82 17.18 -17.70
N ILE A 71 8.86 17.81 -16.53
CA ILE A 71 8.17 17.33 -15.33
C ILE A 71 7.51 18.53 -14.66
N CYS A 72 6.24 18.38 -14.30
CA CYS A 72 5.53 19.34 -13.48
C CYS A 72 5.29 18.73 -12.10
N THR A 73 5.41 19.54 -11.06
CA THR A 73 5.05 19.12 -9.70
C THR A 73 3.96 20.04 -9.19
N THR A 74 2.90 19.47 -8.63
CA THR A 74 1.90 20.23 -7.88
C THR A 74 2.03 19.93 -6.40
N ALA A 75 1.81 20.94 -5.57
CA ALA A 75 1.82 20.78 -4.13
C ALA A 75 0.52 21.35 -3.54
N ASP A 76 -0.18 20.50 -2.80
CA ASP A 76 -1.36 20.89 -2.04
C ASP A 76 -0.94 21.14 -0.59
N ILE A 77 -1.23 22.33 -0.09
CA ILE A 77 -0.90 22.73 1.28
C ILE A 77 -2.20 23.01 2.02
N TRP A 78 -2.37 22.36 3.18
CA TRP A 78 -3.55 22.56 4.02
C TRP A 78 -3.21 22.46 5.50
N SER A 79 -4.09 22.96 6.35
CA SER A 79 -3.98 22.83 7.80
C SER A 79 -5.25 22.21 8.39
N SER A 80 -5.10 21.44 9.47
CA SER A 80 -6.21 20.86 10.22
C SER A 80 -5.76 20.52 11.64
N ASN A 81 -6.61 20.76 12.64
CA ASN A 81 -6.36 20.43 14.05
C ASN A 81 -4.96 20.82 14.55
N ASN A 82 -4.59 22.09 14.34
CA ASN A 82 -3.29 22.66 14.75
C ASN A 82 -2.07 21.95 14.12
N LYS A 83 -2.25 21.36 12.94
CA LYS A 83 -1.18 20.74 12.14
C LYS A 83 -1.24 21.27 10.71
N SER A 84 -0.07 21.44 10.12
CA SER A 84 0.10 21.79 8.70
C SER A 84 0.55 20.57 7.92
N PHE A 85 0.04 20.43 6.69
CA PHE A 85 0.28 19.32 5.80
C PHE A 85 0.69 19.84 4.43
N MET A 86 1.56 19.09 3.74
CA MET A 86 1.99 19.36 2.37
C MET A 86 1.95 18.05 1.58
N GLY A 87 0.97 17.92 0.70
CA GLY A 87 0.93 16.90 -0.34
C GLY A 87 1.76 17.35 -1.53
N LYS A 88 2.57 16.46 -2.10
CA LYS A 88 3.32 16.72 -3.34
C LYS A 88 2.99 15.63 -4.34
N TYR A 89 2.67 16.03 -5.56
CA TYR A 89 2.32 15.14 -6.66
C TYR A 89 3.19 15.47 -7.88
N ILE A 90 3.65 14.43 -8.57
CA ILE A 90 4.48 14.53 -9.77
C ILE A 90 3.59 14.23 -10.98
N ILE A 91 3.63 15.09 -11.98
CA ILE A 91 2.91 14.96 -13.25
C ILE A 91 3.97 14.92 -14.35
N MET A 92 4.04 13.80 -15.06
CA MET A 92 4.95 13.60 -16.19
C MET A 92 4.19 13.85 -17.50
N ILE A 93 4.70 14.73 -18.35
CA ILE A 93 4.08 15.06 -19.64
C ILE A 93 4.81 14.29 -20.73
N PHE A 94 4.10 13.38 -21.39
CA PHE A 94 4.58 12.64 -22.55
C PHE A 94 4.14 13.41 -23.80
N PHE A 95 5.10 13.89 -24.61
CA PHE A 95 4.85 14.51 -25.91
C PHE A 95 4.98 13.48 -27.03
#